data_AF-A0A359E7B3-F1
#
_entry.id   AF-A0A359E7B3-F1
#
_cell.length_a   1.000
_cell.length_b   1.000
_cell.length_c   1.000
_cell.angle_alpha   90.00
_cell.angle_beta   90.00
_cell.angle_gamma   90.00
#
_symmetry.space_group_name_H-M   'P 1'
#
loop_
_entity.id
_entity.type
_entity.pdbx_description
1 polymer ?
#
loop_
_entity_poly.entity_id
_entity_poly.type
_entity_poly.pdbx_seq_one_letter_code
_entity_poly.pdbx_strand_id
1 'polypeptide(L)'
;FESSSEGDTVGLGIIPGALKKFDEKEAKVPHMGWNKLQDTKKHPILRNLIAKHYLYFVHSYYAPVSEHTLATCNYINDFSAIVAKDNFIGVQFHPEKSGSVGSLILQNFLDLVYSPEKVSS
;
A
#
# COMPACT_ATOMS: atom_id res chain seq x y z
N PHE A 1 -1.73 10.71 -5.35
CA PHE A 1 -1.64 10.54 -6.80
C PHE A 1 -2.38 11.69 -7.46
N GLU A 2 -1.86 12.12 -8.61
CA GLU A 2 -2.34 13.27 -9.38
C GLU A 2 -3.51 12.88 -10.29
N SER A 3 -3.54 11.63 -10.75
CA SER A 3 -4.61 11.13 -11.61
C SER A 3 -4.80 9.61 -11.50
N SER A 4 -5.96 9.18 -11.99
CA SER A 4 -6.27 7.76 -12.20
C SER A 4 -6.95 7.62 -13.56
N SER A 5 -6.59 6.57 -14.31
CA SER A 5 -7.38 6.16 -15.48
C SER A 5 -8.74 5.56 -15.07
N GLU A 6 -8.99 5.40 -13.77
CA GLU A 6 -10.34 5.20 -13.24
C GLU A 6 -11.14 6.49 -13.35
N GLY A 7 -11.93 6.60 -14.42
CA GLY A 7 -12.85 7.71 -14.64
C GLY A 7 -12.20 9.05 -15.00
N ASP A 8 -10.92 9.06 -15.42
CA ASP A 8 -10.15 10.25 -15.80
C ASP A 8 -10.21 11.36 -14.74
N THR A 9 -10.06 10.96 -13.47
CA THR A 9 -10.24 11.85 -12.32
C THR A 9 -8.93 12.52 -11.90
N VAL A 10 -9.03 13.79 -11.48
CA VAL A 10 -7.94 14.53 -10.84
C VAL A 10 -7.88 14.14 -9.37
N GLY A 11 -6.73 13.62 -8.93
CA GLY A 11 -6.48 13.25 -7.55
C GLY A 11 -5.93 14.41 -6.72
N LEU A 12 -5.72 14.17 -5.42
CA LEU A 12 -5.21 15.18 -4.49
C LEU A 12 -3.76 15.65 -4.77
N GLY A 13 -3.01 14.92 -5.60
CA GLY A 13 -1.63 15.31 -5.98
C GLY A 13 -0.58 15.24 -4.84
N ILE A 14 -0.97 14.77 -3.64
CA ILE A 14 -0.08 14.71 -2.47
C ILE A 14 1.15 13.83 -2.74
N ILE A 15 0.90 12.58 -3.16
CA ILE A 15 1.92 11.66 -3.66
C ILE A 15 1.95 11.81 -5.19
N PRO A 16 3.10 12.15 -5.81
CA PRO A 16 3.23 12.28 -7.26
C PRO A 16 2.94 10.97 -8.00
N GLY A 17 2.47 11.09 -9.24
CA GLY A 17 2.25 9.96 -10.14
C GLY A 17 0.79 9.63 -10.40
N ALA A 18 0.58 8.76 -11.39
CA ALA A 18 -0.72 8.33 -11.89
C ALA A 18 -0.97 6.84 -11.61
N LEU A 19 -2.19 6.51 -11.19
CA LEU A 19 -2.63 5.12 -11.07
C LEU A 19 -2.79 4.50 -12.47
N LYS A 20 -2.45 3.22 -12.59
CA LYS A 20 -2.54 2.45 -13.84
C LYS A 20 -3.51 1.30 -13.68
N LYS A 21 -4.21 0.91 -14.76
CA LYS A 21 -5.02 -0.32 -14.78
C LYS A 21 -4.11 -1.52 -15.00
N PHE A 22 -4.37 -2.63 -14.31
CA PHE A 22 -3.76 -3.91 -14.68
C PHE A 22 -4.22 -4.38 -16.07
N ASP A 23 -3.34 -5.04 -16.82
CA ASP A 23 -3.69 -5.62 -18.11
C ASP A 23 -4.48 -6.94 -17.90
N GLU A 24 -5.77 -6.90 -18.24
CA GLU A 24 -6.69 -8.03 -18.14
C GLU A 24 -6.35 -9.19 -19.09
N LYS A 25 -5.43 -9.00 -20.03
CA LYS A 25 -4.90 -10.06 -20.89
C LYS A 25 -3.87 -10.96 -20.19
N GLU A 26 -3.19 -10.43 -19.17
CA GLU A 26 -2.10 -11.13 -18.46
C GLU A 26 -2.64 -12.00 -17.30
N ALA A 27 -3.65 -11.50 -16.58
CA ALA A 27 -4.33 -12.25 -15.52
C ALA A 27 -5.74 -11.70 -15.23
N LYS A 28 -6.48 -12.38 -14.36
CA LYS A 28 -7.83 -11.96 -13.95
C LYS A 28 -7.79 -10.61 -13.22
N VAL A 29 -8.55 -9.64 -13.71
CA VAL A 29 -8.73 -8.32 -13.08
C VAL A 29 -10.19 -8.21 -12.60
N PRO A 30 -10.46 -7.74 -11.36
CA PRO A 30 -9.54 -7.15 -10.40
C PRO A 30 -8.55 -8.15 -9.79
N HIS A 31 -7.39 -7.64 -9.38
CA HIS A 31 -6.51 -8.33 -8.43
C HIS A 31 -7.30 -8.49 -7.12
N MET A 32 -7.70 -9.72 -6.81
CA MET A 32 -8.58 -10.03 -5.70
C MET A 32 -8.07 -11.25 -4.93
N GLY A 33 -7.83 -11.06 -3.63
CA GLY A 33 -7.41 -12.13 -2.73
C GLY A 33 -6.21 -11.74 -1.86
N TRP A 34 -5.63 -12.75 -1.23
CA TRP A 34 -4.45 -12.59 -0.39
C TRP A 34 -3.19 -12.55 -1.24
N ASN A 35 -2.41 -11.48 -1.10
CA ASN A 35 -1.12 -11.34 -1.79
C ASN A 35 -0.01 -10.98 -0.80
N LYS A 36 1.22 -11.40 -1.13
CA LYS A 36 2.40 -11.33 -0.28
C LYS A 36 3.07 -9.97 -0.41
N LEU A 37 3.35 -9.35 0.73
CA LEU A 37 4.16 -8.13 0.83
C LEU A 37 5.64 -8.41 0.53
N GLN A 38 6.28 -7.53 -0.23
CA GLN A 38 7.66 -7.61 -0.69
C GLN A 38 8.39 -6.28 -0.51
N ASP A 39 9.71 -6.28 -0.68
CA ASP A 39 10.61 -5.11 -0.68
C ASP A 39 10.28 -4.02 0.34
N THR A 40 10.18 -4.42 1.61
CA THR A 40 9.82 -3.52 2.70
C THR A 40 10.99 -2.62 3.07
N LYS A 41 10.80 -1.30 3.02
CA LYS A 41 11.70 -0.29 3.57
C LYS A 41 11.53 -0.17 5.09
N LYS A 42 12.52 0.40 5.76
CA LYS A 42 12.40 0.73 7.19
C LYS A 42 11.43 1.92 7.35
N HIS A 43 10.30 1.70 8.01
CA HIS A 43 9.36 2.75 8.38
C HIS A 43 8.56 2.32 9.62
N PRO A 44 8.18 3.24 10.53
CA PRO A 44 7.43 2.90 11.73
C PRO A 44 6.10 2.18 11.49
N ILE A 45 5.38 2.50 10.41
CA ILE A 45 4.14 1.77 10.07
C ILE A 45 4.38 0.27 9.80
N LEU A 46 5.61 -0.07 9.39
CA LEU A 46 6.07 -1.43 9.12
C LEU A 46 6.77 -2.08 10.32
N ARG A 47 6.75 -1.44 11.49
CA ARG A 47 7.38 -1.99 12.69
C ARG A 47 6.78 -3.36 13.02
N ASN A 48 7.66 -4.32 13.33
CA ASN A 48 7.31 -5.72 13.62
C ASN A 48 6.66 -6.47 12.44
N LEU A 49 6.68 -5.92 11.22
CA LEU A 49 6.33 -6.65 10.00
C LEU A 49 7.58 -7.28 9.39
N ILE A 50 7.40 -8.49 8.87
CA ILE A 50 8.40 -9.25 8.13
C ILE A 50 7.93 -9.33 6.67
N ALA A 51 8.84 -9.31 5.69
CA ALA A 51 8.57 -9.34 4.25
C ALA A 51 8.06 -10.72 3.72
N LYS A 52 7.07 -11.31 4.41
CA LYS A 52 6.42 -12.60 4.08
C LYS A 52 4.94 -12.65 4.46
N HIS A 53 4.38 -11.55 4.96
CA HIS A 53 2.97 -11.49 5.35
C HIS A 53 2.05 -11.34 4.14
N TYR A 54 0.85 -11.91 4.26
CA TYR A 54 -0.21 -11.79 3.28
C TYR A 54 -1.23 -10.76 3.73
N LEU A 55 -1.70 -9.95 2.79
CA LEU A 55 -2.72 -8.93 3.00
C LEU A 55 -3.81 -9.09 1.93
N TYR A 56 -5.04 -8.66 2.24
CA TYR A 56 -6.18 -8.83 1.36
C TYR A 56 -6.38 -7.64 0.42
N PHE A 57 -6.32 -7.89 -0.89
CA PHE A 57 -6.47 -6.91 -1.95
C PHE A 57 -7.76 -7.13 -2.73
N VAL A 58 -8.36 -6.04 -3.22
CA VAL A 58 -9.43 -6.05 -4.23
C VAL A 58 -9.41 -4.74 -5.02
N HIS A 59 -8.72 -4.73 -6.17
CA HIS A 59 -8.59 -3.53 -7.01
C HIS A 59 -8.24 -3.86 -8.47
N SER A 60 -8.70 -3.03 -9.42
CA SER A 60 -8.33 -3.14 -10.85
C SER A 60 -7.22 -2.18 -11.27
N TYR A 61 -7.01 -1.11 -10.49
CA TYR A 61 -5.99 -0.09 -10.71
C TYR A 61 -4.94 -0.18 -9.61
N TYR A 62 -3.71 0.20 -9.90
CA TYR A 62 -2.58 0.11 -8.97
C TYR A 62 -1.70 1.35 -9.04
N ALA A 63 -1.04 1.66 -7.92
CA ALA A 63 0.00 2.67 -7.87
C ALA A 63 1.36 2.08 -8.31
N PRO A 64 2.03 2.63 -9.33
CA PRO A 64 3.38 2.21 -9.68
C PRO A 64 4.37 2.33 -8.51
N VAL A 65 5.45 1.57 -8.54
CA VAL A 65 6.55 1.72 -7.58
C VAL A 65 7.25 3.07 -7.79
N SER A 66 7.58 3.75 -6.70
CA SER A 66 8.20 5.08 -6.68
C SER A 66 9.13 5.23 -5.46
N GLU A 67 9.75 6.40 -5.32
CA GLU A 67 10.55 6.72 -4.13
C GLU A 67 9.74 6.71 -2.83
N HIS A 68 8.44 7.03 -2.91
CA HIS A 68 7.49 7.04 -1.79
C HIS A 68 6.97 5.65 -1.40
N THR A 69 7.30 4.61 -2.16
CA THR A 69 6.88 3.24 -1.87
C THR A 69 7.65 2.73 -0.64
N LEU A 70 6.91 2.29 0.38
CA LEU A 70 7.46 1.65 1.57
C LEU A 70 7.46 0.12 1.47
N ALA A 71 6.53 -0.45 0.73
CA ALA A 71 6.47 -1.89 0.49
C ALA A 71 5.76 -2.17 -0.83
N THR A 72 6.18 -3.23 -1.52
CA THR A 72 5.67 -3.64 -2.82
C THR A 72 4.82 -4.91 -2.71
N CYS A 73 4.01 -5.15 -3.74
CA CYS A 73 3.45 -6.45 -4.05
C CYS A 73 3.60 -6.68 -5.55
N ASN A 74 3.59 -7.96 -5.96
CA ASN A 74 3.65 -8.36 -7.36
C ASN A 74 2.36 -9.11 -7.72
N TYR A 75 1.75 -8.77 -8.85
CA TYR A 75 0.64 -9.52 -9.44
C TYR A 75 0.84 -9.72 -10.95
N ILE A 76 0.55 -8.70 -11.76
CA ILE A 76 0.94 -8.60 -13.17
C ILE A 76 2.18 -7.70 -13.30
N ASN A 77 2.18 -6.60 -12.55
CA ASN A 77 3.30 -5.69 -12.39
C ASN A 77 3.62 -5.53 -10.90
N ASP A 78 4.85 -5.10 -10.59
CA ASP A 78 5.14 -4.59 -9.27
C ASP A 78 4.38 -3.30 -9.01
N PHE A 79 3.77 -3.21 -7.83
CA PHE A 79 3.01 -2.05 -7.41
C PHE A 79 3.26 -1.70 -5.96
N SER A 80 2.97 -0.45 -5.63
CA SER A 80 3.07 0.06 -4.26
C SER A 80 1.92 -0.49 -3.41
N ALA A 81 2.23 -1.40 -2.49
CA ALA A 81 1.26 -1.87 -1.51
C ALA A 81 1.08 -0.87 -0.37
N ILE A 82 2.18 -0.19 0.01
CA ILE A 82 2.20 0.85 1.04
C ILE A 82 3.05 2.01 0.52
N VAL A 83 2.55 3.23 0.68
CA VAL A 83 3.25 4.48 0.34
C VAL A 83 3.27 5.42 1.53
N ALA A 84 4.31 6.23 1.64
CA ALA A 84 4.34 7.34 2.58
C ALA A 84 5.07 8.55 1.99
N LYS A 85 4.55 9.74 2.30
CA LYS A 85 5.18 11.03 2.02
C LYS A 85 4.80 11.99 3.14
N ASP A 86 5.80 12.52 3.83
CA ASP A 86 5.61 13.36 5.02
C ASP A 86 4.69 12.66 6.04
N ASN A 87 3.58 13.28 6.42
CA ASN A 87 2.58 12.71 7.32
C ASN A 87 1.47 11.91 6.61
N PHE A 88 1.53 11.75 5.29
CA PHE A 88 0.54 11.00 4.52
C PHE A 88 0.99 9.56 4.33
N ILE A 89 0.11 8.63 4.69
CA ILE A 89 0.33 7.20 4.49
C ILE A 89 -0.87 6.61 3.76
N GLY A 90 -0.60 5.78 2.75
CA GLY A 90 -1.61 5.09 1.97
C GLY A 90 -1.32 3.60 1.88
N VAL A 91 -2.37 2.79 1.88
CA VAL A 91 -2.31 1.34 1.69
C VAL A 91 -3.24 0.94 0.55
N GLN A 92 -2.81 -0.02 -0.27
CA GLN A 92 -3.62 -0.51 -1.41
C GLN A 92 -4.51 -1.71 -1.03
N PHE A 93 -4.14 -2.45 0.00
CA PHE A 93 -4.93 -3.53 0.60
C PHE A 93 -5.94 -2.99 1.62
N HIS A 94 -6.83 -3.88 2.07
CA HIS A 94 -7.80 -3.62 3.13
C HIS A 94 -7.25 -4.09 4.48
N PRO A 95 -6.64 -3.22 5.32
CA PRO A 95 -6.09 -3.64 6.60
C PRO A 95 -7.16 -4.27 7.51
N GLU A 96 -8.39 -3.78 7.46
CA GLU A 96 -9.54 -4.30 8.22
C GLU A 96 -9.95 -5.73 7.80
N LYS A 97 -9.58 -6.15 6.59
CA LYS A 97 -9.84 -7.51 6.06
C LYS A 97 -8.60 -8.41 6.10
N SER A 98 -7.46 -7.90 6.57
CA SER A 98 -6.16 -8.57 6.49
C SER A 98 -5.73 -9.25 7.79
N GLY A 99 -6.68 -9.58 8.66
CA GLY A 99 -6.43 -10.33 9.90
C GLY A 99 -5.44 -9.63 10.83
N SER A 100 -4.63 -10.42 11.55
CA SER A 100 -3.67 -9.91 12.55
C SER A 100 -2.61 -8.98 11.95
N VAL A 101 -2.19 -9.21 10.71
CA VAL A 101 -1.22 -8.37 9.99
C VAL A 101 -1.82 -7.00 9.71
N GLY A 102 -3.07 -6.97 9.23
CA GLY A 102 -3.80 -5.73 9.03
C GLY A 102 -4.01 -4.94 10.32
N SER A 103 -4.41 -5.62 11.40
CA SER A 103 -4.55 -5.01 12.73
C SER A 103 -3.23 -4.45 13.25
N LEU A 104 -2.10 -5.12 13.03
CA LEU A 104 -0.78 -4.63 13.42
C LEU A 104 -0.42 -3.33 12.67
N ILE A 105 -0.70 -3.25 11.37
CA ILE A 105 -0.47 -2.04 10.56
C ILE A 105 -1.32 -0.87 11.09
N LEU A 106 -2.59 -1.12 11.41
CA LEU A 106 -3.47 -0.12 12.01
C LEU A 106 -2.97 0.33 13.39
N GLN A 107 -2.51 -0.61 14.23
CA GLN A 107 -1.94 -0.27 15.53
C GLN A 107 -0.68 0.59 15.37
N ASN A 108 0.22 0.24 14.46
CA ASN A 108 1.41 1.04 14.19
C ASN A 108 1.05 2.44 13.67
N PHE A 109 -0.01 2.57 12.86
CA PHE A 109 -0.52 3.87 12.45
C PHE A 109 -1.08 4.68 13.62
N LEU A 110 -1.86 4.07 14.52
CA LEU A 110 -2.37 4.75 15.73
C LEU A 110 -1.23 5.18 16.65
N ASP A 111 -0.21 4.35 16.82
CA ASP A 111 0.98 4.69 17.60
C ASP A 111 1.71 5.90 17.00
N LEU A 112 1.78 6.03 15.66
CA LEU A 112 2.37 7.22 15.01
C LEU A 112 1.61 8.50 15.33
N VAL A 113 0.27 8.42 15.41
CA VAL A 113 -0.59 9.59 15.61
C VAL A 113 -0.68 9.98 17.08
N TYR A 114 -0.81 9.00 17.98
CA TYR A 114 -1.16 9.23 19.39
C TYR A 114 -0.05 8.86 20.37
N SER A 115 1.05 8.28 19.91
CA SER A 115 2.17 7.89 20.77
C SER A 115 3.51 8.00 20.03
N PRO A 116 3.86 9.18 19.47
CA PRO A 116 5.05 9.34 18.64
C PRO A 116 6.34 8.97 19.38
N GLU A 117 6.36 9.10 20.70
CA GLU A 117 7.49 8.66 21.54
C GLU A 117 7.71 7.14 21.59
N LYS A 118 6.72 6.30 21.22
CA LYS A 118 6.89 4.85 21.00
C LYS A 118 7.54 4.49 19.65
N VAL A 119 7.70 5.49 18.78
CA VAL A 119 8.18 5.33 17.40
C VAL A 119 9.64 5.79 17.26
N SER A 120 10.10 6.71 18.10
CA SER A 120 11.43 7.32 18.01
C SER A 120 12.61 6.46 18.50
N SER A 121 12.39 5.18 18.80
CA SER A 121 13.41 4.20 19.23
C SER A 121 13.76 3.22 18.11
#